data_AF-A0A1H9TEG0-F1
#
_entry.id   AF-A0A1H9TEG0-F1
#
_cell.length_a   1.000
_cell.length_b   1.000
_cell.length_c   1.000
_cell.angle_alpha   90.00
_cell.angle_beta   90.00
_cell.angle_gamma   90.00
#
_symmetry.space_group_name_H-M   'P 1'
#
loop_
_entity.id
_entity.type
_entity.pdbx_description
1 polymer ?
#
loop_
_entity_poly.entity_id
_entity_poly.type
_entity_poly.pdbx_seq_one_letter_code
_entity_poly.pdbx_strand_id
1 'polypeptide(L)'
;MDDLVTWLREQITEDRQVAHAAHSRVEHGTERWYGKDARIVDGVGHLIVTHSWVNEIAHIVRHDPRTVLAQCDAHEAILDLFEYVCDSSNDQRSDEQGVLMSNPVARRRMRDVVRRLGLAYRHRPGYRDEWRWKSA
;
A
#
# COMPACT_ATOMS: atom_id res chain seq x y z
N MET A 1 1.05 11.74 15.14
CA MET A 1 0.26 10.72 14.42
C MET A 1 0.17 11.14 12.97
N ASP A 2 -0.16 12.40 12.77
CA ASP A 2 -0.16 13.10 11.48
C ASP A 2 1.17 12.93 10.74
N ASP A 3 2.32 13.11 11.40
CA ASP A 3 3.65 12.82 10.80
C ASP A 3 3.77 11.42 10.19
N LEU A 4 3.24 10.39 10.86
CA LEU A 4 3.27 9.01 10.35
C LEU A 4 2.33 8.85 9.15
N VAL A 5 1.16 9.49 9.17
CA VAL A 5 0.20 9.44 8.06
C VAL A 5 0.76 10.13 6.83
N THR A 6 1.30 11.35 6.99
CA THR A 6 1.96 12.10 5.91
C THR A 6 3.10 11.29 5.33
N TRP A 7 4.00 10.77 6.17
CA TRP A 7 5.10 9.94 5.70
C TRP A 7 4.63 8.67 4.99
N LEU A 8 3.58 7.99 5.49
CA LEU A 8 3.02 6.82 4.81
C LEU A 8 2.44 7.16 3.43
N ARG A 9 1.73 8.29 3.28
CA ARG A 9 1.23 8.74 1.98
C ARG A 9 2.36 8.97 0.98
N GLU A 10 3.48 9.54 1.43
CA GLU A 10 4.69 9.71 0.60
C GLU A 10 5.24 8.35 0.14
N GLN A 11 5.39 7.38 1.05
CA GLN A 11 5.89 6.05 0.70
C GLN A 11 4.95 5.31 -0.26
N ILE A 12 3.64 5.38 -0.04
CA ILE A 12 2.65 4.77 -0.94
C ILE A 12 2.68 5.44 -2.33
N THR A 13 2.86 6.75 -2.38
CA THR A 13 2.99 7.50 -3.64
C THR A 13 4.24 7.07 -4.41
N GLU A 14 5.37 6.91 -3.73
CA GLU A 14 6.62 6.41 -4.33
C GLU A 14 6.42 5.01 -4.92
N ASP A 15 5.86 4.07 -4.14
CA ASP A 15 5.60 2.70 -4.60
C ASP A 15 4.64 2.68 -5.81
N ARG A 16 3.61 3.52 -5.79
CA ARG A 16 2.68 3.68 -6.91
C ARG A 16 3.39 4.20 -8.16
N GLN A 17 4.26 5.20 -8.04
CA GLN A 17 5.02 5.73 -9.19
C GLN A 17 5.93 4.67 -9.80
N VAL A 18 6.65 3.92 -8.97
CA VAL A 18 7.52 2.81 -9.41
C VAL A 18 6.69 1.73 -10.11
N ALA A 19 5.53 1.37 -9.53
CA ALA A 19 4.63 0.39 -10.14
C ALA A 19 4.10 0.88 -11.50
N HIS A 20 3.65 2.13 -11.63
CA HIS A 20 3.22 2.67 -12.92
C HIS A 20 4.33 2.65 -13.97
N ALA A 21 5.56 3.04 -13.60
CA ALA A 21 6.71 3.00 -14.51
C ALA A 21 7.07 1.58 -14.97
N ALA A 22 6.87 0.58 -14.10
CA ALA A 22 7.02 -0.83 -14.46
C ALA A 22 5.85 -1.33 -15.32
N HIS A 23 4.63 -0.85 -15.06
CA HIS A 23 3.43 -1.23 -15.81
C HIS A 23 3.42 -0.68 -17.24
N SER A 24 3.93 0.53 -17.46
CA SER A 24 3.96 1.18 -18.78
C SER A 24 4.85 0.46 -19.81
N ARG A 25 5.64 -0.53 -19.37
CA ARG A 25 6.45 -1.39 -20.26
C ARG A 25 5.64 -2.53 -20.89
N VAL A 26 4.43 -2.76 -20.40
CA VAL A 26 3.51 -3.77 -20.94
C VAL A 26 2.73 -3.15 -22.10
N GLU A 27 2.73 -3.78 -23.27
CA GLU A 27 1.89 -3.31 -24.37
C GLU A 27 0.41 -3.38 -23.98
N HIS A 28 -0.37 -2.41 -24.48
CA HIS A 28 -1.75 -2.19 -24.08
C HIS A 28 -2.58 -3.47 -24.23
N GLY A 29 -3.05 -4.01 -23.11
CA GLY A 29 -4.05 -5.09 -23.09
C GLY A 29 -3.62 -6.44 -22.53
N THR A 30 -2.37 -6.61 -22.07
CA THR A 30 -1.97 -7.90 -21.48
C THR A 30 -2.15 -7.97 -19.97
N GLU A 31 -2.63 -9.12 -19.49
CA GLU A 31 -3.27 -9.18 -18.18
C GLU A 31 -2.30 -9.32 -17.00
N ARG A 32 -1.14 -9.98 -17.14
CA ARG A 32 -0.17 -10.25 -16.06
C ARG A 32 1.25 -10.50 -16.57
N TRP A 33 2.23 -10.45 -15.65
CA TRP A 33 3.58 -10.94 -15.89
C TRP A 33 3.66 -12.46 -15.74
N TYR A 34 4.50 -13.11 -16.55
CA TYR A 34 4.70 -14.56 -16.56
C TYR A 34 6.19 -14.93 -16.62
N GLY A 35 6.58 -15.99 -15.92
CA GLY A 35 7.93 -16.54 -15.98
C GLY A 35 8.11 -17.52 -17.15
N LYS A 36 9.21 -17.38 -17.89
CA LYS A 36 9.59 -18.27 -19.01
C LYS A 36 11.11 -18.26 -19.22
N ASP A 37 11.77 -19.41 -19.15
CA ASP A 37 13.18 -19.60 -19.58
C ASP A 37 14.15 -18.49 -19.15
N ALA A 38 14.29 -18.26 -17.84
CA ALA A 38 15.10 -17.20 -17.23
C ALA A 38 14.63 -15.74 -17.48
N ARG A 39 13.39 -15.57 -17.97
CA ARG A 39 12.81 -14.28 -18.36
C ARG A 39 11.44 -14.10 -17.73
N ILE A 40 11.10 -12.84 -17.49
CA ILE A 40 9.73 -12.40 -17.23
C ILE A 40 9.22 -11.73 -18.50
N VAL A 41 8.08 -12.21 -18.99
CA VAL A 41 7.40 -11.66 -20.15
C VAL A 41 6.01 -11.15 -19.80
N ASP A 42 5.47 -10.28 -20.63
CA ASP A 42 4.06 -9.90 -20.56
C ASP A 42 3.14 -10.97 -21.18
N GLY A 43 1.83 -10.72 -21.22
CA GLY A 43 0.87 -11.69 -21.74
C GLY A 43 0.90 -11.91 -23.26
N VAL A 44 1.68 -11.15 -24.03
CA VAL A 44 1.94 -11.39 -25.46
C VAL A 44 3.35 -11.91 -25.73
N GLY A 45 4.17 -12.08 -24.69
CA GLY A 45 5.51 -12.66 -24.78
C GLY A 45 6.64 -11.64 -24.93
N HIS A 46 6.39 -10.34 -24.75
CA HIS A 46 7.45 -9.32 -24.75
C HIS A 46 8.31 -9.42 -23.49
N LEU A 47 9.62 -9.27 -23.64
CA LEU A 47 10.58 -9.30 -22.54
C LEU A 47 10.42 -8.07 -21.63
N ILE A 48 10.11 -8.30 -20.36
CA ILE A 48 10.03 -7.26 -19.31
C ILE A 48 11.32 -7.21 -18.49
N VAL A 49 11.80 -8.37 -18.05
CA VAL A 49 12.96 -8.51 -17.16
C VAL A 49 13.67 -9.83 -17.43
N THR A 50 14.98 -9.84 -17.29
CA THR A 50 15.78 -11.08 -17.15
C THR A 50 16.15 -11.27 -15.69
N HIS A 51 16.02 -12.49 -15.18
CA HIS A 51 16.42 -12.81 -13.80
C HIS A 51 17.54 -13.87 -13.84
N SER A 52 18.32 -13.96 -12.77
CA SER A 52 19.49 -14.83 -12.72
C SER A 52 19.17 -16.19 -12.08
N TRP A 53 18.18 -16.23 -11.18
CA TRP A 53 17.87 -17.43 -10.39
C TRP A 53 16.38 -17.80 -10.48
N VAL A 54 16.06 -19.10 -10.52
CA VAL A 54 14.68 -19.59 -10.71
C VAL A 54 13.73 -19.12 -9.60
N ASN A 55 14.22 -18.97 -8.37
CA ASN A 55 13.43 -18.49 -7.23
C ASN A 55 13.05 -17.00 -7.34
N GLU A 56 13.76 -16.20 -8.14
CA GLU A 56 13.41 -14.79 -8.37
C GLU A 56 12.13 -14.66 -9.20
N ILE A 57 11.86 -15.61 -10.11
CA ILE A 57 10.66 -15.60 -10.98
C ILE A 57 9.41 -15.46 -10.15
N ALA A 58 9.22 -16.36 -9.19
CA ALA A 58 8.00 -16.44 -8.41
C ALA A 58 7.77 -15.16 -7.60
N HIS A 59 8.85 -14.57 -7.08
CA HIS A 59 8.78 -13.30 -6.36
C HIS A 59 8.41 -12.14 -7.31
N ILE A 60 9.11 -11.99 -8.44
CA ILE A 60 8.88 -10.90 -9.40
C ILE A 60 7.46 -10.97 -9.99
N VAL A 61 7.01 -12.17 -10.40
CA VAL A 61 5.65 -12.39 -10.94
C VAL A 61 4.58 -12.09 -9.88
N ARG A 62 4.82 -12.46 -8.62
CA ARG A 62 3.89 -12.16 -7.52
C ARG A 62 3.78 -10.66 -7.25
N HIS A 63 4.85 -9.92 -7.47
CA HIS A 63 4.91 -8.46 -7.33
C HIS A 63 4.70 -7.75 -8.67
N ASP A 64 3.84 -8.29 -9.53
CA ASP A 64 3.40 -7.60 -10.75
C ASP A 64 2.88 -6.19 -10.40
N PRO A 65 3.12 -5.18 -11.26
CA PRO A 65 2.71 -3.80 -11.01
C PRO A 65 1.23 -3.64 -10.65
N ARG A 66 0.33 -4.43 -11.25
CA ARG A 66 -1.11 -4.34 -10.97
C ARG A 66 -1.40 -4.73 -9.52
N THR A 67 -0.75 -5.78 -9.03
CA THR A 67 -0.86 -6.21 -7.63
C THR A 67 -0.33 -5.15 -6.68
N VAL A 68 0.79 -4.49 -7.01
CA VAL A 68 1.34 -3.39 -6.19
C VAL A 68 0.40 -2.18 -6.18
N LEU A 69 -0.18 -1.81 -7.32
CA LEU A 69 -1.15 -0.72 -7.42
C LEU A 69 -2.40 -1.00 -6.56
N ALA A 70 -2.96 -2.21 -6.63
CA ALA A 70 -4.09 -2.61 -5.80
C ALA A 70 -3.77 -2.57 -4.29
N GLN A 71 -2.52 -2.89 -3.90
CA GLN A 71 -2.06 -2.75 -2.51
C GLN A 71 -1.97 -1.27 -2.11
N CYS A 72 -1.45 -0.40 -2.98
CA CYS A 72 -1.40 1.04 -2.74
C CYS A 72 -2.81 1.61 -2.51
N ASP A 73 -3.77 1.23 -3.35
CA ASP A 73 -5.18 1.68 -3.22
C ASP A 73 -5.79 1.21 -1.89
N ALA A 74 -5.53 -0.03 -1.49
CA ALA A 74 -5.98 -0.54 -0.19
C ALA A 74 -5.33 0.21 0.99
N HIS A 75 -4.04 0.56 0.88
CA HIS A 75 -3.34 1.32 1.91
C HIS A 75 -3.86 2.76 2.02
N GLU A 76 -4.12 3.44 0.90
CA GLU A 76 -4.74 4.76 0.91
C GLU A 76 -6.14 4.75 1.51
N ALA A 77 -6.97 3.77 1.15
CA ALA A 77 -8.31 3.64 1.73
C ALA A 77 -8.28 3.47 3.26
N ILE A 78 -7.25 2.81 3.81
CA ILE A 78 -7.03 2.72 5.27
C ILE A 78 -6.69 4.10 5.86
N LEU A 79 -5.86 4.90 5.19
CA LEU A 79 -5.50 6.24 5.65
C LEU A 79 -6.67 7.22 5.56
N ASP A 80 -7.45 7.17 4.47
CA ASP A 80 -8.65 7.98 4.30
C ASP A 80 -9.69 7.65 5.39
N LEU A 81 -9.86 6.37 5.71
CA LEU A 81 -10.73 5.94 6.81
C LEU A 81 -10.24 6.45 8.17
N PHE A 82 -8.92 6.48 8.39
CA PHE A 82 -8.33 7.03 9.62
C PHE A 82 -8.60 8.53 9.77
N GLU A 83 -8.39 9.30 8.71
CA GLU A 83 -8.67 10.74 8.67
C GLU A 83 -10.15 10.99 8.92
N TYR A 84 -11.04 10.28 8.21
CA TYR A 84 -12.48 10.36 8.44
C TYR A 84 -12.88 10.12 9.90
N VAL A 85 -12.34 9.07 10.54
CA VAL A 85 -12.59 8.74 11.96
C VAL A 85 -12.07 9.82 12.92
N CYS A 86 -10.96 10.48 12.58
CA CYS A 86 -10.36 11.51 13.43
C CYS A 86 -11.03 12.89 13.26
N ASP A 87 -11.45 13.22 12.04
CA ASP A 87 -12.07 14.50 11.69
C ASP A 87 -13.55 14.58 12.05
N SER A 88 -14.25 13.43 12.11
CA SER A 88 -15.66 13.31 12.56
C SER A 88 -15.91 13.81 14.00
N SER A 89 -14.88 14.29 14.70
CA SER A 89 -15.00 15.03 15.98
C SER A 89 -15.77 16.35 15.86
N ASN A 90 -15.78 16.96 14.67
CA ASN A 90 -16.22 18.34 14.49
C ASN A 90 -17.56 18.50 13.74
N ASP A 91 -18.08 17.43 13.14
CA ASP A 91 -19.28 17.51 12.31
C ASP A 91 -20.50 17.00 13.08
N GLN A 92 -21.48 17.88 13.32
CA GLN A 92 -22.77 17.56 13.95
C GLN A 92 -23.69 16.75 12.99
N ARG A 93 -23.15 15.76 12.29
CA ARG A 93 -23.93 14.92 11.39
C ARG A 93 -24.56 13.77 12.16
N SER A 94 -25.87 13.89 12.35
CA SER A 94 -26.76 12.97 13.06
C SER A 94 -27.12 11.71 12.25
N ASP A 95 -26.15 11.06 11.61
CA ASP A 95 -26.36 9.72 11.04
C ASP A 95 -25.81 8.63 11.98
N GLU A 96 -26.38 7.42 11.91
CA GLU A 96 -25.99 6.30 12.78
C GLU A 96 -24.51 5.91 12.62
N GLN A 97 -23.90 6.23 11.47
CA GLN A 97 -22.48 6.05 11.20
C GLN A 97 -21.59 7.08 11.93
N GLY A 98 -22.00 8.35 12.04
CA GLY A 98 -21.31 9.39 12.80
C GLY A 98 -21.24 9.11 14.31
N VAL A 99 -22.28 8.46 14.86
CA VAL A 99 -22.33 8.06 16.30
C VAL A 99 -21.33 6.93 16.60
N LEU A 100 -21.20 5.94 15.71
CA LEU A 100 -20.20 4.86 15.84
C LEU A 100 -18.75 5.37 15.69
N MET A 101 -18.54 6.40 14.88
CA MET A 101 -17.21 6.92 14.51
C MET A 101 -16.71 8.04 15.43
N SER A 102 -17.59 8.62 16.25
CA SER A 102 -17.23 9.51 17.37
C SER A 102 -16.72 8.75 18.61
N ASN A 103 -16.63 7.41 18.54
CA ASN A 103 -16.20 6.57 19.64
C ASN A 103 -14.68 6.66 19.88
N PRO A 104 -14.22 7.08 21.08
CA PRO A 104 -12.80 7.12 21.43
C PRO A 104 -12.07 5.78 21.27
N VAL A 105 -12.78 4.67 21.44
CA VAL A 105 -12.25 3.31 21.23
C VAL A 105 -11.97 3.08 19.75
N ALA A 106 -12.88 3.46 18.86
CA ALA A 106 -12.70 3.32 17.40
C ALA A 106 -11.47 4.11 16.93
N ARG A 107 -11.31 5.35 17.41
CA ARG A 107 -10.12 6.19 17.11
C ARG A 107 -8.82 5.54 17.58
N ARG A 108 -8.80 5.00 18.80
CA ARG A 108 -7.62 4.30 19.32
C ARG A 108 -7.28 3.08 18.46
N ARG A 109 -8.28 2.27 18.09
CA ARG A 109 -8.08 1.10 17.21
C ARG A 109 -7.58 1.51 15.84
N MET A 110 -8.06 2.61 15.27
CA MET A 110 -7.60 3.05 13.97
C MET A 110 -6.14 3.56 14.01
N ARG A 111 -5.73 4.27 15.08
CA ARG A 111 -4.31 4.58 15.31
C ARG A 111 -3.44 3.33 15.36
N ASP A 112 -3.95 2.26 15.97
CA ASP A 112 -3.26 0.96 16.05
C ASP A 112 -3.16 0.26 14.68
N VAL A 113 -4.16 0.43 13.81
CA VAL A 113 -4.14 -0.07 12.42
C VAL A 113 -3.11 0.69 11.58
N VAL A 114 -3.08 2.02 11.63
CA VAL A 114 -2.11 2.82 10.88
C VAL A 114 -0.67 2.53 11.32
N ARG A 115 -0.42 2.32 12.62
CA ARG A 115 0.91 1.88 13.11
C ARG A 115 1.31 0.50 12.57
N ARG A 116 0.35 -0.41 12.39
CA ARG A 116 0.60 -1.73 11.79
C ARG A 116 0.87 -1.62 10.30
N LEU A 117 0.17 -0.74 9.59
CA LEU A 117 0.48 -0.43 8.19
C LEU A 117 1.92 0.07 8.07
N GLY A 118 2.37 0.92 9.01
CA GLY A 118 3.76 1.35 9.14
C GLY A 118 4.80 0.24 9.24
N LEU A 119 4.42 -0.98 9.68
CA LEU A 119 5.35 -2.11 9.73
C LEU A 119 5.78 -2.57 8.32
N ALA A 120 4.92 -2.42 7.31
CA ALA A 120 5.26 -2.74 5.92
C ALA A 120 6.39 -1.84 5.39
N TYR A 121 6.44 -0.60 5.88
CA TYR A 121 7.37 0.44 5.42
C TYR A 121 8.57 0.65 6.36
N ARG A 122 8.66 -0.08 7.48
CA ARG A 122 9.70 0.14 8.53
C ARG A 122 11.16 0.11 8.07
N HIS A 123 11.42 -0.48 6.92
CA HIS A 123 12.76 -0.62 6.33
C HIS A 123 13.16 0.61 5.49
N ARG A 124 12.23 1.54 5.26
CA ARG A 124 12.45 2.74 4.45
C ARG A 124 13.12 3.84 5.28
N PRO A 125 13.97 4.68 4.65
CA PRO A 125 14.54 5.86 5.30
C PRO A 125 13.44 6.78 5.85
N GLY A 126 13.71 7.41 7.00
CA GLY A 126 12.77 8.34 7.64
C GLY A 126 11.74 7.68 8.58
N TYR A 127 11.65 6.35 8.61
CA TYR A 127 10.85 5.66 9.63
C TYR A 127 11.39 5.96 11.04
N ARG A 128 10.52 6.41 11.95
CA ARG A 128 10.88 6.71 13.34
C ARG A 128 10.45 5.59 14.28
N ASP A 129 11.32 5.20 15.21
CA ASP A 129 11.03 4.14 16.20
C ASP A 129 9.80 4.44 17.08
N GLU A 130 9.47 5.70 17.30
CA GLU A 130 8.28 6.13 18.03
C GLU A 130 6.96 5.72 17.33
N TRP A 131 7.00 5.48 16.01
CA TRP A 131 5.86 5.00 15.23
C TRP A 131 5.68 3.48 15.34
N ARG A 132 6.67 2.77 15.89
CA ARG A 132 6.66 1.32 16.01
C ARG A 132 5.45 0.86 16.81
N TRP A 133 4.70 -0.08 16.22
CA TRP A 133 3.68 -0.80 16.95
C TRP A 133 4.32 -1.53 18.14
N LYS A 134 3.88 -1.18 19.35
CA LYS A 134 4.22 -1.90 20.58
C LYS A 134 3.04 -2.80 20.89
N SER A 135 3.20 -4.12 20.72
CA SER A 135 2.19 -5.07 21.21
C SER A 135 2.07 -4.88 22.72
N ALA A 136 0.86 -4.56 23.18
CA ALA A 136 0.50 -4.66 24.59
C ALA A 136 0.43 -6.13 25.02
#